data_AF-A0A6I8U2Q5-F1
#
_entry.id   AF-A0A6I8U2Q5-F1
#
_cell.length_a   1.000
_cell.length_b   1.000
_cell.length_c   1.000
_cell.angle_alpha   90.00
_cell.angle_beta   90.00
_cell.angle_gamma   90.00
#
_symmetry.space_group_name_H-M   'P 1'
#
loop_
_entity.id
_entity.type
_entity.pdbx_description
1 polymer ?
#
loop_
_entity_poly.entity_id
_entity_poly.type
_entity_poly.pdbx_seq_one_letter_code
_entity_poly.pdbx_strand_id
1 'polypeptide(L)'
;MRWPLVFGAAISSSTTVVEHRTKFIQMTGRGKGGKGLGKGGAKRHRKVLRDNIQGITKPAIRRLARRGGVKRISGLIYEETRGVLKVFLENVIRDAVTYTEHAKRKTVTAMDVVYALKRQGRTLYGFGG
;
A
#
# COMPACT_ATOMS: atom_id res chain seq x y z
N MET A 1 50.71 16.53 22.93
CA MET A 1 52.01 15.91 23.27
C MET A 1 51.77 14.40 23.30
N ARG A 2 51.79 13.68 22.18
CA ARG A 2 52.97 13.05 21.53
C ARG A 2 53.92 12.43 22.56
N TRP A 3 54.06 11.12 22.59
CA TRP A 3 55.34 10.39 22.51
C TRP A 3 55.12 8.89 22.13
N PRO A 4 56.13 8.23 21.51
CA PRO A 4 56.00 7.23 20.44
C PRO A 4 56.88 5.97 20.66
N LEU A 5 57.12 5.20 19.58
CA LEU A 5 58.29 4.32 19.30
C LEU A 5 58.24 2.89 19.85
N VAL A 6 58.01 1.87 19.01
CA VAL A 6 58.91 1.06 18.14
C VAL A 6 59.92 0.16 18.86
N PHE A 7 59.82 -1.15 18.58
CA PHE A 7 60.86 -2.20 18.57
C PHE A 7 60.19 -3.38 17.81
N GLY A 8 60.68 -3.99 16.74
CA GLY A 8 62.03 -4.15 16.21
C GLY A 8 62.40 -5.63 16.34
N ALA A 9 62.45 -6.39 15.24
CA ALA A 9 63.35 -7.54 15.02
C ALA A 9 63.10 -8.23 13.66
N ALA A 10 64.17 -8.30 12.86
CA ALA A 10 64.32 -9.13 11.67
C ALA A 10 64.62 -10.60 12.05
N ILE A 11 64.57 -11.53 11.07
CA ILE A 11 65.40 -12.74 10.82
C ILE A 11 64.70 -13.49 9.65
N SER A 12 65.20 -13.46 8.42
CA SER A 12 66.19 -14.35 7.75
C SER A 12 65.67 -15.69 7.19
N SER A 13 66.01 -15.92 5.91
CA SER A 13 66.42 -17.19 5.28
C SER A 13 65.38 -18.11 4.61
N SER A 14 65.53 -18.20 3.27
CA SER A 14 65.76 -19.44 2.51
C SER A 14 64.60 -20.34 2.01
N THR A 15 64.56 -20.43 0.67
CA THR A 15 64.25 -21.61 -0.18
C THR A 15 62.81 -22.12 -0.28
N THR A 16 62.17 -21.92 -1.43
CA THR A 16 61.92 -22.94 -2.49
C THR A 16 60.80 -22.46 -3.40
N VAL A 17 61.03 -22.60 -4.71
CA VAL A 17 60.10 -22.25 -5.78
C VAL A 17 59.00 -23.32 -5.81
N VAL A 18 57.72 -22.93 -5.74
CA VAL A 18 56.61 -23.77 -6.18
C VAL A 18 55.71 -22.96 -7.10
N GLU A 19 55.81 -23.30 -8.37
CA GLU A 19 55.04 -22.78 -9.48
C GLU A 19 53.63 -23.39 -9.45
N HIS A 20 52.60 -22.58 -9.17
CA HIS A 20 51.21 -22.96 -9.42
C HIS A 20 50.62 -22.06 -10.52
N ARG A 21 50.71 -22.57 -11.75
CA ARG A 21 49.86 -22.17 -12.88
C ARG A 21 48.40 -22.22 -12.47
N THR A 22 47.70 -21.08 -12.39
CA THR A 22 46.24 -21.07 -12.50
C THR A 22 45.73 -19.77 -13.14
N LYS A 23 45.33 -19.93 -14.40
CA LYS A 23 44.19 -19.32 -15.11
C LYS A 23 43.92 -17.82 -14.89
N PHE A 24 44.19 -17.06 -15.96
CA PHE A 24 43.40 -15.87 -16.34
C PHE A 24 41.90 -16.19 -16.22
N ILE A 25 41.20 -15.56 -15.28
CA ILE A 25 39.74 -15.52 -15.26
C ILE A 25 39.33 -14.08 -15.60
N GLN A 26 38.74 -14.00 -16.78
CA GLN A 26 38.16 -12.86 -17.44
C GLN A 26 37.07 -12.21 -16.57
N MET A 27 37.26 -10.94 -16.18
CA MET A 27 36.24 -10.11 -15.56
C MET A 27 35.29 -9.56 -16.62
N THR A 28 34.08 -10.12 -16.73
CA THR A 28 32.89 -9.39 -17.21
C THR A 28 31.65 -9.86 -16.45
N GLY A 29 31.54 -9.42 -15.19
CA GLY A 29 30.30 -9.51 -14.43
C GLY A 29 29.22 -8.66 -15.10
N ARG A 30 28.51 -9.27 -16.05
CA ARG A 30 27.35 -8.72 -16.74
C ARG A 30 26.27 -8.46 -15.71
N GLY A 31 26.11 -7.19 -15.33
CA GLY A 31 25.02 -6.75 -14.45
C GLY A 31 23.69 -7.32 -14.94
N LYS A 32 22.86 -7.79 -14.00
CA LYS A 32 21.47 -8.16 -14.29
C LYS A 32 20.77 -6.90 -14.81
N GLY A 33 20.75 -6.77 -16.13
CA GLY A 33 19.97 -5.78 -16.85
C GLY A 33 18.55 -5.81 -16.30
N GLY A 34 18.06 -4.63 -15.94
CA GLY A 34 16.70 -4.43 -15.50
C GLY A 34 15.77 -5.16 -16.45
N LYS A 35 14.95 -6.06 -15.89
CA LYS A 35 13.85 -6.67 -16.63
C LYS A 35 12.89 -5.54 -16.90
N GLY A 36 13.05 -4.90 -18.05
CA GLY A 36 12.15 -3.90 -18.57
C GLY A 36 10.75 -4.47 -18.52
N LEU A 37 9.96 -4.01 -17.57
CA LEU A 37 8.52 -4.08 -17.69
C LEU A 37 8.18 -3.10 -18.81
N GLY A 38 8.24 -3.62 -20.04
CA GLY A 38 7.81 -2.91 -21.23
C GLY A 38 6.44 -2.29 -20.96
N LYS A 39 6.26 -1.07 -21.45
CA LYS A 39 4.99 -0.35 -21.46
C LYS A 39 3.94 -1.19 -22.20
N GLY A 40 3.26 -2.03 -21.44
CA GLY A 40 2.12 -2.85 -21.83
C GLY A 40 1.33 -3.06 -20.57
N GLY A 41 0.45 -2.11 -20.26
CA GLY A 41 -0.34 -2.12 -19.04
C GLY A 41 -1.01 -3.48 -18.90
N ALA A 42 -0.65 -4.21 -17.83
CA ALA A 42 -1.34 -5.42 -17.46
C ALA A 42 -2.84 -5.11 -17.52
N LYS A 43 -3.56 -5.76 -18.44
CA LYS A 43 -5.01 -5.64 -18.53
C LYS A 43 -5.54 -5.94 -17.15
N ARG A 44 -5.96 -4.89 -16.43
CA ARG A 44 -6.58 -5.02 -15.13
C ARG A 44 -7.90 -5.71 -15.39
N HIS A 45 -7.91 -7.04 -15.27
CA HIS A 45 -9.16 -7.77 -15.16
C HIS A 45 -9.94 -7.13 -14.02
N ARG A 46 -11.15 -6.66 -14.34
CA ARG A 46 -12.10 -6.17 -13.34
C ARG A 46 -12.22 -7.27 -12.28
N LYS A 47 -11.83 -6.97 -11.04
CA LYS A 47 -12.05 -7.91 -9.93
C LYS A 47 -13.54 -8.25 -9.93
N VAL A 48 -13.86 -9.54 -9.99
CA VAL A 48 -15.23 -10.01 -9.81
C VAL A 48 -15.74 -9.44 -8.49
N LEU A 49 -16.94 -8.85 -8.52
CA LEU A 49 -17.58 -8.33 -7.33
C LEU A 49 -17.83 -9.52 -6.38
N ARG A 50 -17.00 -9.62 -5.35
CA ARG A 50 -17.17 -10.55 -4.23
C ARG A 50 -17.77 -9.79 -3.06
N ASP A 51 -18.16 -10.49 -1.99
CA ASP A 51 -18.65 -9.91 -0.75
C ASP A 51 -17.58 -9.06 -0.03
N ASN A 52 -17.35 -7.85 -0.55
CA ASN A 52 -16.39 -6.89 -0.03
C ASN A 52 -16.76 -6.39 1.38
N ILE A 53 -17.97 -6.69 1.84
CA ILE A 53 -18.45 -6.31 3.16
C ILE A 53 -17.62 -6.96 4.28
N GLN A 54 -17.11 -8.18 4.07
CA GLN A 54 -16.19 -8.83 5.00
C GLN A 54 -14.78 -8.23 4.97
N GLY A 55 -14.47 -7.43 3.94
CA GLY A 55 -13.27 -6.58 3.89
C GLY A 55 -13.25 -5.48 4.96
N ILE A 56 -14.41 -5.14 5.54
CA ILE A 56 -14.48 -4.31 6.73
C ILE A 56 -14.14 -5.17 7.95
N THR A 57 -12.85 -5.16 8.29
CA THR A 57 -12.28 -6.06 9.30
C THR A 57 -12.67 -5.67 10.73
N LYS A 58 -12.71 -6.65 11.64
CA LYS A 58 -12.96 -6.44 13.08
C LYS A 58 -12.08 -5.33 13.71
N PRO A 59 -10.76 -5.22 13.42
CA PRO A 59 -9.96 -4.10 13.95
C PRO A 59 -10.36 -2.73 13.41
N ALA A 60 -10.87 -2.62 12.17
CA ALA A 60 -11.35 -1.34 11.63
C ALA A 60 -12.60 -0.84 12.39
N ILE A 61 -13.57 -1.73 12.63
CA ILE A 61 -14.76 -1.43 13.43
C ILE A 61 -14.35 -1.06 14.86
N ARG A 62 -13.38 -1.78 15.45
CA ARG A 62 -12.84 -1.43 16.77
C ARG A 62 -12.25 -0.02 16.79
N ARG A 63 -11.46 0.38 15.79
CA ARG A 63 -10.88 1.75 15.71
C ARG A 63 -11.97 2.82 15.64
N LEU A 64 -13.03 2.60 14.86
CA LEU A 64 -14.17 3.52 14.78
C LEU A 64 -14.89 3.64 16.12
N ALA A 65 -15.21 2.50 16.75
CA ALA A 65 -15.89 2.47 18.04
C ALA A 65 -15.04 3.14 19.15
N ARG A 66 -13.72 2.93 19.14
CA ARG A 66 -12.81 3.65 20.06
C ARG A 66 -12.83 5.15 19.84
N ARG A 67 -12.81 5.61 18.58
CA ARG A 67 -12.96 7.05 18.27
C ARG A 67 -14.30 7.59 18.75
N GLY A 68 -15.35 6.77 18.71
CA GLY A 68 -16.67 7.09 19.28
C GLY A 68 -16.77 6.95 20.80
N GLY A 69 -15.67 6.72 21.54
CA GLY A 69 -15.68 6.63 23.01
C GLY A 69 -16.19 5.30 23.57
N VAL A 70 -16.38 4.27 22.73
CA VAL A 70 -16.92 2.98 23.18
C VAL A 70 -15.86 2.21 23.97
N LYS A 71 -16.15 1.91 25.26
CA LYS A 71 -15.23 1.22 26.20
C LYS A 71 -15.22 -0.30 26.09
N ARG A 72 -16.37 -0.94 25.85
CA ARG A 72 -16.50 -2.39 25.64
C ARG A 72 -17.42 -2.63 24.44
N ILE A 73 -17.10 -3.63 23.62
CA ILE A 73 -17.83 -3.92 22.37
C ILE A 73 -18.22 -5.40 22.41
N SER A 74 -19.51 -5.68 22.22
CA SER A 74 -20.05 -7.04 22.10
C SER A 74 -19.68 -7.67 20.75
N GLY A 75 -19.62 -9.01 20.70
CA GLY A 75 -19.29 -9.76 19.49
C GLY A 75 -20.30 -9.61 18.34
N LEU A 76 -21.57 -9.35 18.66
CA LEU A 76 -22.64 -9.23 17.66
C LEU A 76 -22.56 -7.92 16.85
N ILE A 77 -21.96 -6.88 17.43
CA ILE A 77 -21.84 -5.54 16.82
C ILE A 77 -21.04 -5.57 15.51
N TYR A 78 -20.11 -6.53 15.34
CA TYR A 78 -19.29 -6.56 14.12
C TYR A 78 -20.14 -6.79 12.87
N GLU A 79 -21.14 -7.66 12.95
CA GLU A 79 -21.99 -7.95 11.79
C GLU A 79 -23.09 -6.91 11.63
N GLU A 80 -23.66 -6.44 12.74
CA GLU A 80 -24.63 -5.35 12.72
C GLU A 80 -24.05 -4.06 12.10
N THR A 81 -22.83 -3.70 12.47
CA THR A 81 -22.15 -2.51 11.91
C THR A 81 -21.91 -2.66 10.40
N ARG A 82 -21.65 -3.88 9.92
CA ARG A 82 -21.53 -4.14 8.48
C ARG A 82 -22.86 -3.93 7.76
N GLY A 83 -23.96 -4.42 8.34
CA GLY A 83 -25.31 -4.19 7.81
C GLY A 83 -25.62 -2.69 7.68
N VAL A 84 -25.41 -1.94 8.76
CA VAL A 84 -25.64 -0.48 8.79
C VAL A 84 -24.78 0.25 7.76
N LEU A 85 -23.49 -0.10 7.68
CA LEU A 85 -22.57 0.52 6.72
C LEU A 85 -22.98 0.25 5.27
N LYS A 86 -23.46 -0.96 4.98
CA LYS A 86 -23.94 -1.32 3.64
C LYS A 86 -25.16 -0.47 3.26
N VAL A 87 -26.17 -0.38 4.12
CA VAL A 87 -27.37 0.44 3.87
C VAL A 87 -27.02 1.91 3.68
N PHE A 88 -26.11 2.45 4.51
CA PHE A 88 -25.66 3.83 4.39
C PHE A 88 -25.01 4.10 3.02
N LEU A 89 -24.07 3.25 2.60
CA LEU A 89 -23.40 3.41 1.31
C LEU A 89 -24.34 3.22 0.13
N GLU A 90 -25.28 2.28 0.21
CA GLU A 90 -26.28 2.10 -0.82
C GLU A 90 -27.13 3.35 -1.03
N ASN A 91 -27.59 3.99 0.04
CA ASN A 91 -28.41 5.20 -0.07
C ASN A 91 -27.62 6.38 -0.67
N VAL A 92 -26.37 6.59 -0.25
CA VAL A 92 -25.53 7.67 -0.79
C VAL A 92 -25.16 7.41 -2.26
N ILE A 93 -24.80 6.17 -2.61
CA ILE A 93 -24.37 5.84 -3.97
C ILE A 93 -25.54 5.88 -4.94
N ARG A 94 -26.75 5.44 -4.55
CA ARG A 94 -27.96 5.56 -5.38
C ARG A 94 -28.17 7.02 -5.81
N ASP A 95 -28.19 7.94 -4.85
CA ASP A 95 -28.37 9.37 -5.11
C ASP A 95 -27.22 9.95 -5.95
N ALA A 96 -25.97 9.58 -5.64
CA ALA A 96 -24.80 10.05 -6.40
C ALA A 96 -24.80 9.57 -7.86
N VAL A 97 -25.20 8.31 -8.11
CA VAL A 97 -25.33 7.77 -9.47
C VAL A 97 -26.43 8.49 -10.24
N THR A 98 -27.57 8.77 -9.62
CA THR A 98 -28.64 9.56 -10.26
C THR A 98 -28.15 10.94 -10.72
N TYR A 99 -27.33 11.64 -9.93
CA TYR A 99 -26.74 12.92 -10.36
C TYR A 99 -25.79 12.76 -11.56
N THR A 100 -25.02 11.68 -11.60
CA THR A 100 -24.10 11.41 -12.72
C THR A 100 -24.83 11.08 -14.02
N GLU A 101 -25.91 10.31 -13.92
CA GLU A 101 -26.76 9.94 -15.04
C GLU A 101 -27.50 11.16 -15.60
N HIS A 102 -28.02 12.02 -14.71
CA HIS A 102 -28.64 13.29 -15.11
C HIS A 102 -27.66 14.17 -15.90
N ALA A 103 -26.39 14.20 -15.50
CA ALA A 103 -25.35 14.93 -16.20
C ALA A 103 -24.77 14.19 -17.43
N LYS A 104 -25.33 13.04 -17.83
CA LYS A 104 -24.88 12.19 -18.95
C LYS A 104 -23.39 11.77 -18.83
N ARG A 105 -22.85 11.72 -17.63
CA ARG A 105 -21.46 11.33 -17.34
C ARG A 105 -21.42 9.85 -16.96
N LYS A 106 -20.37 9.14 -17.40
CA LYS A 106 -20.12 7.73 -17.00
C LYS A 106 -19.24 7.61 -15.75
N THR A 107 -18.75 8.73 -15.24
CA THR A 107 -17.81 8.80 -14.12
C THR A 107 -18.44 9.57 -12.98
N VAL A 108 -18.50 8.93 -11.81
CA VAL A 108 -18.91 9.57 -10.56
C VAL A 108 -17.84 10.55 -10.12
N THR A 109 -18.20 11.82 -9.96
CA THR A 109 -17.30 12.87 -9.48
C THR A 109 -17.46 13.06 -7.97
N ALA A 110 -16.47 13.70 -7.32
CA ALA A 110 -16.56 14.05 -5.91
C ALA A 110 -17.77 14.95 -5.62
N MET A 111 -18.10 15.85 -6.55
CA MET A 111 -19.24 16.76 -6.42
C MET A 111 -20.58 16.03 -6.38
N ASP A 112 -20.75 14.97 -7.18
CA ASP A 112 -22.00 14.19 -7.18
C ASP A 112 -22.24 13.52 -5.80
N VAL A 113 -21.16 13.10 -5.12
CA VAL A 113 -21.22 12.56 -3.76
C VAL A 113 -21.51 13.66 -2.72
N VAL A 114 -20.88 14.83 -2.85
CA VAL A 114 -21.14 15.97 -1.95
C VAL A 114 -22.60 16.41 -2.06
N TYR A 115 -23.17 16.45 -3.27
CA TYR A 115 -24.57 16.80 -3.47
C TYR A 115 -25.53 15.74 -2.93
N ALA A 116 -25.24 14.45 -3.13
CA ALA A 116 -26.00 13.35 -2.52
C ALA A 116 -26.01 13.44 -0.99
N LEU A 117 -24.85 13.72 -0.38
CA LEU A 117 -24.72 13.87 1.06
C LEU A 117 -25.43 15.13 1.59
N LYS A 118 -25.40 16.25 0.85
CA LYS A 118 -26.14 17.47 1.19
C LYS A 118 -27.65 17.23 1.22
N ARG A 119 -28.18 16.44 0.28
CA ARG A 119 -29.61 16.05 0.26
C ARG A 119 -30.02 15.25 1.50
N GLN A 120 -29.12 14.42 2.03
CA GLN A 120 -29.33 13.65 3.26
C GLN A 120 -29.04 14.43 4.55
N GLY A 121 -28.77 15.74 4.46
CA GLY A 121 -28.45 16.60 5.61
C GLY A 121 -27.06 16.38 6.19
N ARG A 122 -26.14 15.73 5.45
CA ARG A 122 -24.78 15.40 5.90
C ARG A 122 -23.74 16.17 5.10
N THR A 123 -23.62 17.47 5.32
CA THR A 123 -22.69 18.32 4.56
C THR A 123 -21.23 17.89 4.77
N LEU A 124 -20.51 17.63 3.68
CA LEU A 124 -19.10 17.23 3.69
C LEU A 124 -18.23 18.35 3.09
N TYR A 125 -17.24 18.81 3.85
CA TYR A 125 -16.30 19.86 3.46
C TYR A 125 -14.98 19.29 2.94
N GLY A 126 -14.28 20.03 2.08
CA GLY A 126 -12.93 19.68 1.58
C GLY A 126 -12.88 18.92 0.25
N PHE A 127 -13.99 18.84 -0.49
CA PHE A 127 -14.11 18.05 -1.73
C PHE A 127 -14.50 18.86 -2.99
N GLY A 128 -14.35 20.18 -2.99
CA GLY A 128 -14.75 21.08 -4.10
C GLY A 128 -13.59 21.54 -4.99
N GLY A 129 -12.73 20.61 -5.42
CA GLY A 129 -11.57 20.87 -6.28
C GLY A 129 -11.87 20.67 -7.77
#